data_AF-A0A2K3KV80-F1
#
_entry.id   AF-A0A2K3KV80-F1
#
_cell.length_a   1.000
_cell.length_b   1.000
_cell.length_c   1.000
_cell.angle_alpha   90.00
_cell.angle_beta   90.00
_cell.angle_gamma   90.00
#
_symmetry.space_group_name_H-M   'P 1'
#
loop_
_entity.id
_entity.type
_entity.pdbx_description
1 polymer ?
#
loop_
_entity_poly.entity_id
_entity_poly.type
_entity_poly.pdbx_seq_one_letter_code
_entity_poly.pdbx_strand_id
1 'polypeptide(L)'
;GVKVSYGTAGFREDASILSSTVYRVGILAALRSLKTQSVIGVMITASHNKVSDNGVKIADPSGGMLSQDWEPFADELANAPSPQQLLQVLDSSLQCFSL
;
A
#
# COMPACT_ATOMS: atom_id res chain seq x y z
N GLY A 1 0.01 -17.68 3.96
CA GLY A 1 -0.12 -16.92 2.70
C GLY A 1 1.23 -16.42 2.26
N VAL A 2 1.33 -15.85 1.06
CA VAL A 2 2.55 -15.18 0.58
C VAL A 2 2.73 -13.86 1.34
N LYS A 3 3.97 -13.57 1.76
CA LYS A 3 4.31 -12.29 2.39
C LYS A 3 4.84 -11.35 1.31
N VAL A 4 4.24 -10.16 1.19
CA VAL A 4 4.68 -9.11 0.25
C VAL A 4 5.39 -7.98 1.00
N SER A 5 6.25 -7.22 0.33
CA SER A 5 6.90 -6.05 0.91
C SER A 5 6.90 -4.88 -0.05
N TYR A 6 6.71 -3.68 0.50
CA TYR A 6 6.70 -2.40 -0.17
C TYR A 6 8.14 -1.92 -0.28
N GLY A 7 8.71 -2.04 -1.48
CA GLY A 7 10.03 -1.50 -1.78
C GLY A 7 9.96 -0.18 -2.53
N THR A 8 11.10 0.25 -3.06
CA THR A 8 11.23 1.46 -3.92
C THR A 8 10.21 1.51 -5.06
N ALA A 9 9.76 0.35 -5.55
CA ALA A 9 8.83 0.23 -6.65
C ALA A 9 7.37 -0.05 -6.24
N GLY A 10 7.05 0.01 -4.95
CA GLY A 10 5.80 -0.45 -4.36
C GLY A 10 5.76 -1.97 -4.18
N PHE A 11 4.56 -2.54 -4.08
CA PHE A 11 4.37 -3.99 -4.12
C PHE A 11 4.45 -4.47 -5.56
N ARG A 12 5.21 -5.53 -5.81
CA ARG A 12 5.33 -6.15 -7.13
C ARG A 12 5.51 -7.65 -6.98
N GLU A 13 4.65 -8.41 -7.65
CA GLU A 13 4.65 -9.86 -7.67
C GLU A 13 3.83 -10.39 -8.86
N ASP A 14 3.73 -11.72 -8.99
CA ASP A 14 2.75 -12.34 -9.89
C ASP A 14 1.33 -11.76 -9.65
N ALA A 15 0.65 -11.37 -10.73
CA ALA A 15 -0.63 -10.68 -10.64
C ALA A 15 -1.72 -11.51 -9.94
N SER A 16 -1.64 -12.84 -10.00
CA SER A 16 -2.65 -13.74 -9.42
C SER A 16 -2.74 -13.65 -7.89
N ILE A 17 -1.70 -13.16 -7.22
CA ILE A 17 -1.66 -13.04 -5.75
C ILE A 17 -1.82 -11.61 -5.24
N LEU A 18 -1.96 -10.61 -6.14
CA LEU A 18 -1.96 -9.18 -5.76
C LEU A 18 -3.34 -8.60 -5.46
N SER A 19 -4.45 -9.31 -5.71
CA SER A 19 -5.81 -8.76 -5.55
C SER A 19 -6.07 -8.18 -4.15
N SER A 20 -5.69 -8.91 -3.08
CA SER A 20 -5.84 -8.40 -1.70
C SER A 20 -4.92 -7.22 -1.43
N THR A 21 -3.70 -7.26 -1.96
CA THR A 21 -2.70 -6.19 -1.81
C THR A 21 -3.20 -4.90 -2.45
N VAL A 22 -3.70 -4.94 -3.69
CA VAL A 22 -4.22 -3.77 -4.40
C VAL A 22 -5.43 -3.17 -3.69
N TYR A 23 -6.36 -4.00 -3.22
CA TYR A 23 -7.49 -3.54 -2.41
C TYR A 23 -7.03 -2.74 -1.19
N ARG A 24 -6.07 -3.28 -0.44
CA ARG A 24 -5.55 -2.66 0.78
C ARG A 24 -4.72 -1.41 0.48
N VAL A 25 -4.00 -1.36 -0.63
CA VAL A 25 -3.32 -0.12 -1.05
C VAL A 25 -4.31 0.99 -1.39
N GLY A 26 -5.52 0.67 -1.85
CA GLY A 26 -6.60 1.67 -1.95
C GLY A 26 -6.96 2.31 -0.61
N ILE A 27 -7.01 1.52 0.46
CA ILE A 27 -7.22 2.01 1.83
C ILE A 27 -6.03 2.86 2.27
N LEU A 28 -4.80 2.38 2.05
CA LEU A 28 -3.57 3.13 2.33
C LEU A 28 -3.56 4.50 1.65
N ALA A 29 -3.93 4.56 0.36
CA ALA A 29 -4.01 5.81 -0.40
C ALA A 29 -5.01 6.79 0.21
N ALA A 30 -6.18 6.31 0.64
CA ALA A 30 -7.19 7.12 1.29
C ALA A 30 -6.69 7.69 2.63
N LEU A 31 -6.09 6.85 3.48
CA LEU A 31 -5.50 7.29 4.76
C LEU A 31 -4.37 8.29 4.54
N ARG A 32 -3.52 8.07 3.54
CA ARG A 32 -2.44 8.99 3.19
C ARG A 32 -2.98 10.33 2.70
N SER A 33 -4.07 10.32 1.93
CA SER A 33 -4.75 11.53 1.46
C SER A 33 -5.33 12.32 2.63
N LEU A 34 -5.98 11.64 3.59
CA LEU A 34 -6.46 12.28 4.82
C LEU A 34 -5.31 12.88 5.64
N LYS A 35 -4.18 12.17 5.77
CA LYS A 35 -3.04 12.65 6.57
C LYS A 35 -2.39 13.89 5.96
N THR A 36 -2.31 13.93 4.64
CA THR A 36 -1.64 15.00 3.89
C THR A 36 -2.57 16.10 3.42
N GLN A 37 -3.89 15.93 3.59
CA GLN A 37 -4.94 16.81 3.06
C GLN A 37 -4.72 17.13 1.58
N SER A 38 -4.32 16.11 0.80
CA SER A 38 -3.84 16.26 -0.57
C SER A 38 -4.22 15.06 -1.44
N VAL A 39 -4.15 15.24 -2.76
CA VAL A 39 -4.37 14.15 -3.74
C VAL A 39 -3.19 13.18 -3.69
N ILE A 40 -3.51 11.88 -3.65
CA ILE A 40 -2.54 10.78 -3.67
C ILE A 40 -2.69 9.99 -4.95
N GLY A 41 -1.57 9.76 -5.64
CA GLY A 41 -1.54 8.95 -6.86
C GLY A 41 -1.42 7.46 -6.54
N VAL A 42 -2.08 6.63 -7.34
CA VAL A 42 -1.92 5.17 -7.34
C VAL A 42 -1.54 4.77 -8.75
N MET A 43 -0.44 4.04 -8.90
CA MET A 43 -0.01 3.51 -10.19
C MET A 43 0.01 1.99 -10.17
N ILE A 44 -0.74 1.38 -11.10
CA ILE A 44 -0.77 -0.08 -11.33
C ILE A 44 0.16 -0.41 -12.50
N THR A 45 1.30 -1.01 -12.20
CA THR A 45 2.29 -1.40 -13.22
C THR A 45 3.39 -2.28 -12.63
N ALA A 46 3.88 -3.25 -13.42
CA ALA A 46 5.15 -3.91 -13.15
C ALA A 46 6.31 -3.36 -14.00
N SER A 47 6.11 -2.25 -14.73
CA SER A 47 7.13 -1.59 -15.56
C SER A 47 7.73 -2.54 -16.61
N HIS A 48 8.98 -2.99 -16.42
CA HIS A 48 9.73 -3.83 -17.37
C HIS A 48 9.74 -5.32 -16.99
N ASN A 49 8.92 -5.71 -16.02
CA ASN A 49 8.78 -7.08 -15.57
C ASN A 49 8.02 -7.96 -16.58
N LYS A 50 7.91 -9.25 -16.25
CA LYS A 50 7.15 -10.23 -17.05
C LYS A 50 5.69 -9.80 -17.15
N VAL A 51 5.03 -10.24 -18.23
CA VAL A 51 3.60 -9.95 -18.46
C VAL A 51 2.67 -10.55 -17.38
N SER A 52 3.11 -11.63 -16.73
CA SER A 52 2.42 -12.25 -15.59
C SER A 52 2.48 -11.41 -14.32
N ASP A 53 3.47 -10.52 -14.21
CA ASP A 53 3.69 -9.73 -13.02
C ASP A 53 2.82 -8.48 -13.08
N ASN A 54 2.38 -8.01 -11.91
CA ASN A 54 1.83 -6.67 -11.76
C ASN A 54 2.44 -6.00 -10.54
N GLY A 55 2.06 -4.75 -10.30
CA GLY A 55 2.46 -4.05 -9.10
C GLY A 55 1.57 -2.86 -8.82
N VAL A 56 1.66 -2.36 -7.60
CA VAL A 56 0.98 -1.15 -7.17
C VAL A 56 1.92 -0.31 -6.34
N LYS A 57 1.97 1.00 -6.62
CA LYS A 57 2.73 1.98 -5.84
C LYS A 57 1.93 3.25 -5.61
N ILE A 58 2.22 3.92 -4.50
CA ILE A 58 1.70 5.24 -4.14
C ILE A 58 2.67 6.33 -4.62
N ALA A 59 2.10 7.41 -5.15
CA ALA A 59 2.79 8.68 -5.37
C ALA A 59 2.25 9.72 -4.38
N ASP A 60 3.15 10.29 -3.58
CA ASP A 60 2.83 11.35 -2.61
C ASP A 60 2.53 12.67 -3.33
N PRO A 61 2.00 13.69 -2.63
CA PRO A 61 1.50 14.93 -3.25
C PRO A 61 2.53 15.68 -4.11
N SER A 62 3.83 15.51 -3.84
CA SER A 62 4.91 16.10 -4.64
C SER A 62 5.10 15.41 -6.02
N GLY A 63 4.37 14.32 -6.29
CA GLY A 63 4.63 13.38 -7.38
C GLY A 63 5.77 12.39 -7.08
N GLY A 64 6.40 12.51 -5.90
CA GLY A 64 7.44 11.61 -5.44
C GLY A 64 6.90 10.28 -4.92
N MET A 65 7.81 9.43 -4.45
CA MET A 65 7.46 8.15 -3.82
C MET A 65 6.74 8.36 -2.48
N LEU A 66 6.02 7.34 -2.03
CA LEU A 66 5.52 7.26 -0.66
C LEU A 66 6.65 7.56 0.35
N SER A 67 6.36 8.37 1.35
CA SER A 67 7.25 8.59 2.50
C SER A 67 7.70 7.25 3.12
N GLN A 68 9.00 7.08 3.33
CA GLN A 68 9.56 5.82 3.87
C GLN A 68 8.95 5.42 5.22
N ASP A 69 8.58 6.40 6.05
CA ASP A 69 7.90 6.15 7.33
C ASP A 69 6.53 5.45 7.19
N TRP A 70 5.93 5.45 6.00
CA TRP A 70 4.67 4.76 5.69
C TRP A 70 4.87 3.37 5.08
N GLU A 71 6.07 3.01 4.65
CA GLU A 71 6.34 1.68 4.05
C GLU A 71 6.11 0.53 5.06
N PRO A 72 6.55 0.61 6.33
CA PRO A 72 6.25 -0.44 7.32
C PRO A 72 4.74 -0.63 7.55
N PHE A 73 3.99 0.47 7.54
CA PHE A 73 2.53 0.42 7.67
C PHE A 73 1.87 -0.19 6.43
N ALA A 74 2.37 0.13 5.23
CA ALA A 74 1.91 -0.50 3.99
C ALA A 74 2.11 -2.02 4.04
N ASP A 75 3.26 -2.48 4.53
CA ASP A 75 3.57 -3.91 4.70
C ASP A 75 2.63 -4.58 5.69
N GLU A 76 2.41 -3.97 6.85
CA GLU A 76 1.51 -4.51 7.88
C GLU A 76 0.08 -4.65 7.33
N LEU A 77 -0.42 -3.61 6.66
CA LEU A 77 -1.73 -3.60 6.03
C LEU A 77 -1.84 -4.70 4.96
N ALA A 78 -0.89 -4.76 4.03
CA ALA A 78 -0.89 -5.73 2.94
C ALA A 78 -0.83 -7.18 3.43
N ASN A 79 -0.14 -7.43 4.55
CA ASN A 79 0.07 -8.77 5.09
C ASN A 79 -0.90 -9.17 6.21
N ALA A 80 -1.87 -8.32 6.59
CA ALA A 80 -2.88 -8.67 7.58
C ALA A 80 -3.59 -10.01 7.21
N PRO A 81 -3.52 -11.06 8.04
CA PRO A 81 -3.94 -12.41 7.68
C PRO A 81 -5.46 -12.63 7.78
N SER A 82 -6.18 -11.73 8.42
CA SER A 82 -7.64 -11.79 8.54
C SER A 82 -8.27 -10.39 8.50
N PRO A 83 -9.58 -10.28 8.22
CA PRO A 83 -10.30 -9.01 8.31
C PRO A 83 -10.19 -8.37 9.70
N GLN A 84 -10.21 -9.17 10.78
CA GLN A 84 -10.10 -8.67 12.15
C GLN A 84 -8.74 -8.05 12.41
N GLN A 85 -7.65 -8.68 11.95
CA GLN A 85 -6.32 -8.10 12.09
C GLN A 85 -6.14 -6.88 11.19
N LEU A 86 -6.75 -6.87 9.99
CA LEU A 86 -6.76 -5.67 9.15
C LEU A 86 -7.41 -4.48 9.86
N LEU A 87 -8.55 -4.69 10.54
CA LEU A 87 -9.20 -3.65 11.33
C LEU A 87 -8.32 -3.17 12.49
N GLN A 88 -7.66 -4.08 13.21
CA GLN A 88 -6.75 -3.72 14.29
C GLN A 88 -5.59 -2.85 13.82
N VAL A 89 -5.00 -3.18 12.65
CA VAL A 89 -3.93 -2.39 12.01
C VAL A 89 -4.44 -0.99 11.60
N LEU A 90 -5.68 -0.91 11.12
CA LEU A 90 -6.29 0.37 10.77
C LEU A 90 -6.54 1.23 12.02
N ASP A 91 -7.11 0.65 13.08
CA ASP A 91 -7.41 1.37 14.32
C ASP A 91 -6.14 1.90 15.01
N SER A 92 -5.07 1.10 15.05
CA SER A 92 -3.78 1.54 15.60
C SER A 92 -3.17 2.68 14.79
N SER A 93 -3.31 2.65 13.46
CA SER A 93 -2.79 3.68 12.57
C SER A 93 -3.52 5.02 12.70
N LEU A 94 -4.84 5.01 12.90
CA LEU A 94 -5.63 6.22 13.11
C LEU A 94 -5.15 6.98 14.36
N GLN A 95 -4.84 6.24 15.43
CA GLN A 95 -4.27 6.80 16.66
C GLN A 95 -2.84 7.34 16.42
N CYS A 96 -1.97 6.55 15.82
CA CYS A 96 -0.57 6.92 15.58
C CYS A 96 -0.42 8.12 14.64
N PHE A 97 -1.24 8.20 13.60
CA PHE A 97 -1.18 9.30 12.64
C PHE A 97 -2.03 10.50 13.03
N SER A 98 -2.77 10.44 14.15
CA SER A 98 -3.70 11.50 14.57
C SER A 98 -4.58 11.96 13.40
N LEU A 99 -5.12 10.97 12.68
CA LEU A 99 -6.07 11.16 11.59
C LEU A 99 -7.46 11.51 12.14
#